data_AF-A0A7M3MF35-F1
#
_entry.id   AF-A0A7M3MF35-F1
#
_cell.length_a   1.000
_cell.length_b   1.000
_cell.length_c   1.000
_cell.angle_alpha   90.00
_cell.angle_beta   90.00
_cell.angle_gamma   90.00
#
_symmetry.space_group_name_H-M   'P 1'
#
loop_
_entity.id
_entity.type
_entity.pdbx_description
1 polymer ?
#
loop_
_entity_poly.entity_id
_entity_poly.type
_entity_poly.pdbx_seq_one_letter_code
_entity_poly.pdbx_strand_id
1 'polypeptide(L)'
;MKESHGEGLATHTDPESCVGGREAGGEALTGARTGQPLSDEMKSSGTPTLLTEAEGNTGGGARREPSWGPAPSKTLRTCGNSLNGNREVPEVPSLDGRDGRSGKAGSHTPDAYASGKSDGCIVPGKPPNKGRVNLSAEAVEGRRPTKGNTLQTAAPRTLGRKNASNGLQRMREAARKDKNARFTALLHHITQETLRESFHALRRQAAPGVDGLTCEQYQVDLGDRLKDLHDRVHGGSYRALPSRRVYIPKSDGRRRPLGIAALEDKIVQHAVSQVLSCIYEEDFLGFSYGFRPGRGAHDALDALSVGLKSKKVNWVLDADIQGFFDTIDHEWMVRFVEHRVADPRIIRLVRKWLRVGVSEDGTWSGAEVGTPQGAIISPLLANVYLHYVLDQWAHHWRRSASGDVIIVRYADDFVLGFQHRHDAERFLSDLKARLEQFGLALHPGKTRLIEFGRFAADNRRKRGEGRPEAFDFLGFTHCCAKTRIRKRFHIQRRTVKERLRAFLAKVKATLRKRMHDPIIEVGSWLQRVVLGYYRYHAVSGNSYALNTLRQEIAWYWLKMLRRRGQKQRMNWKTFSPIVKRWIPVPKVMHPYPNERFYAKHPR
;
A
#
# COMPACT_ATOMS: atom_id res chain seq x y z
N MET A 1 -26.58 -70.21 -18.54
CA MET A 1 -26.09 -71.60 -18.46
C MET A 1 -24.68 -71.53 -17.87
N LYS A 2 -24.44 -72.21 -16.73
CA LYS A 2 -23.20 -72.26 -15.93
C LYS A 2 -22.66 -70.95 -15.31
N GLU A 3 -22.59 -70.93 -13.98
CA GLU A 3 -21.82 -70.00 -13.15
C GLU A 3 -20.48 -70.60 -12.66
N SER A 4 -19.62 -69.74 -12.09
CA SER A 4 -18.94 -69.95 -10.78
C SER A 4 -18.22 -68.64 -10.38
N HIS A 5 -18.18 -68.10 -9.14
CA HIS A 5 -18.23 -68.53 -7.72
C HIS A 5 -16.87 -68.59 -7.00
N GLY A 6 -16.88 -68.29 -5.68
CA GLY A 6 -15.71 -67.96 -4.84
C GLY A 6 -15.60 -66.44 -4.60
N GLU A 7 -16.20 -65.80 -3.60
CA GLU A 7 -16.47 -66.12 -2.18
C GLU A 7 -15.25 -66.20 -1.25
N GLY A 8 -15.41 -65.67 -0.04
CA GLY A 8 -14.37 -65.46 0.98
C GLY A 8 -14.70 -64.26 1.89
N LEU A 9 -15.38 -64.50 3.02
CA LEU A 9 -15.90 -63.50 3.95
C LEU A 9 -15.59 -63.91 5.41
N ALA A 10 -15.83 -63.01 6.37
CA ALA A 10 -15.76 -63.21 7.83
C ALA A 10 -14.33 -63.20 8.45
N THR A 11 -14.08 -62.80 9.72
CA THR A 11 -14.96 -62.22 10.76
C THR A 11 -14.18 -61.31 11.75
N HIS A 12 -14.88 -60.64 12.66
CA HIS A 12 -14.33 -59.83 13.77
C HIS A 12 -13.73 -60.65 14.93
N THR A 13 -12.75 -60.07 15.62
CA THR A 13 -12.73 -60.02 17.11
C THR A 13 -11.83 -58.89 17.64
N ASP A 14 -12.37 -58.03 18.51
CA ASP A 14 -11.67 -57.39 19.63
C ASP A 14 -12.08 -58.18 20.91
N PRO A 15 -11.29 -58.24 21.99
CA PRO A 15 -11.55 -57.28 23.09
C PRO A 15 -10.32 -56.89 23.96
N GLU A 16 -10.51 -55.80 24.73
CA GLU A 16 -9.90 -55.50 26.05
C GLU A 16 -8.35 -55.54 26.23
N SER A 17 -7.78 -55.17 27.38
CA SER A 17 -7.88 -53.99 28.26
C SER A 17 -6.71 -54.10 29.29
N CYS A 18 -6.74 -53.38 30.42
CA CYS A 18 -5.68 -53.27 31.44
C CYS A 18 -4.41 -52.48 31.02
N VAL A 19 -3.61 -51.81 31.86
CA VAL A 19 -3.67 -51.16 33.21
C VAL A 19 -2.25 -51.24 33.80
N GLY A 20 -1.81 -50.20 34.52
CA GLY A 20 -0.45 -50.06 35.09
C GLY A 20 0.46 -49.17 34.23
N GLY A 21 1.41 -48.41 34.79
CA GLY A 21 1.77 -48.18 36.20
C GLY A 21 2.53 -46.85 36.36
N ARG A 22 2.79 -46.40 37.59
CA ARG A 22 3.53 -45.16 37.88
C ARG A 22 5.01 -45.45 38.12
N GLU A 23 5.87 -44.49 37.77
CA GLU A 23 6.86 -43.78 38.63
C GLU A 23 7.58 -42.76 37.71
N ALA A 24 7.81 -41.49 38.06
CA ALA A 24 8.38 -40.87 39.27
C ALA A 24 9.90 -41.00 39.32
N GLY A 25 10.59 -39.85 39.45
CA GLY A 25 12.04 -39.73 39.28
C GLY A 25 12.38 -38.36 38.72
N GLY A 26 12.54 -37.38 39.61
CA GLY A 26 12.95 -36.03 39.25
C GLY A 26 14.17 -35.63 40.08
N GLU A 27 15.16 -35.03 39.44
CA GLU A 27 16.32 -34.44 40.10
C GLU A 27 16.80 -33.20 39.34
N ALA A 28 17.66 -32.38 39.94
CA ALA A 28 17.70 -30.95 39.66
C ALA A 28 19.11 -30.35 39.47
N LEU A 29 19.14 -29.16 38.84
CA LEU A 29 20.13 -28.09 39.00
C LEU A 29 21.62 -28.42 38.80
N THR A 30 22.16 -28.05 37.63
CA THR A 30 23.37 -27.21 37.42
C THR A 30 23.62 -27.10 35.90
N GLY A 31 24.33 -26.13 35.32
CA GLY A 31 24.92 -24.89 35.82
C GLY A 31 25.17 -23.95 34.62
N ALA A 32 25.39 -22.66 34.82
CA ALA A 32 25.42 -21.68 33.73
C ALA A 32 26.82 -21.49 33.10
N ARG A 33 26.89 -21.17 31.79
CA ARG A 33 27.49 -19.91 31.28
C ARG A 33 27.39 -19.68 29.77
N THR A 34 27.28 -18.39 29.42
CA THR A 34 27.71 -17.70 28.17
C THR A 34 27.34 -18.25 26.78
N GLY A 35 26.52 -17.48 26.06
CA GLY A 35 26.35 -17.60 24.60
C GLY A 35 25.33 -16.62 24.02
N GLN A 36 25.74 -15.39 23.69
CA GLN A 36 24.95 -14.51 22.80
C GLN A 36 24.99 -15.08 21.38
N PRO A 37 23.89 -15.02 20.59
CA PRO A 37 23.84 -13.94 19.60
C PRO A 37 22.44 -13.39 19.22
N LEU A 38 22.43 -12.11 18.84
CA LEU A 38 21.67 -11.50 17.73
C LEU A 38 20.33 -12.14 17.27
N SER A 39 19.21 -11.44 17.52
CA SER A 39 18.11 -11.36 16.54
C SER A 39 17.14 -10.21 16.85
N ASP A 40 17.27 -9.10 16.11
CA ASP A 40 16.33 -7.96 16.14
C ASP A 40 14.94 -8.29 15.56
N GLU A 41 13.96 -7.46 15.89
CA GLU A 41 12.53 -7.74 15.69
C GLU A 41 12.06 -7.74 14.22
N MET A 42 11.46 -8.84 13.77
CA MET A 42 10.61 -8.85 12.56
C MET A 42 9.13 -8.61 12.87
N LYS A 43 8.76 -7.36 13.17
CA LYS A 43 7.35 -6.93 13.22
C LYS A 43 6.87 -6.47 11.83
N SER A 44 5.67 -6.90 11.46
CA SER A 44 4.98 -6.65 10.17
C SER A 44 5.60 -7.31 8.92
N SER A 45 4.84 -8.22 8.30
CA SER A 45 5.01 -8.65 6.90
C SER A 45 3.74 -9.36 6.41
N GLY A 46 2.77 -8.56 5.95
CA GLY A 46 1.57 -9.03 5.25
C GLY A 46 1.67 -8.77 3.75
N THR A 47 1.06 -9.64 2.94
CA THR A 47 0.96 -9.55 1.46
C THR A 47 2.28 -9.73 0.66
N PRO A 48 2.38 -10.75 -0.20
CA PRO A 48 3.29 -10.74 -1.34
C PRO A 48 2.61 -9.99 -2.51
N THR A 49 2.69 -8.65 -2.51
CA THR A 49 2.18 -7.80 -3.59
C THR A 49 3.27 -7.54 -4.64
N LEU A 50 2.89 -7.34 -5.91
CA LEU A 50 3.75 -7.24 -7.10
C LEU A 50 4.68 -6.01 -7.19
N LEU A 51 5.02 -5.38 -6.06
CA LEU A 51 5.97 -4.27 -5.93
C LEU A 51 7.03 -4.49 -4.83
N THR A 52 6.93 -5.56 -4.03
CA THR A 52 7.92 -5.84 -2.97
C THR A 52 9.28 -6.32 -3.52
N GLU A 53 9.38 -6.59 -4.83
CA GLU A 53 10.61 -6.88 -5.56
C GLU A 53 11.25 -5.60 -6.18
N ALA A 54 10.81 -4.39 -5.80
CA ALA A 54 11.40 -3.11 -6.24
C ALA A 54 12.87 -2.90 -5.81
N GLU A 55 13.34 -3.70 -4.85
CA GLU A 55 14.75 -3.84 -4.50
C GLU A 55 15.23 -5.20 -5.01
N GLY A 56 15.90 -5.19 -6.16
CA GLY A 56 16.45 -6.40 -6.76
C GLY A 56 17.60 -6.98 -5.94
N ASN A 57 17.31 -7.92 -5.04
CA ASN A 57 18.33 -8.70 -4.35
C ASN A 57 18.96 -9.72 -5.31
N THR A 58 19.96 -9.26 -6.07
CA THR A 58 20.69 -10.04 -7.07
C THR A 58 22.11 -10.31 -6.58
N GLY A 59 22.27 -11.35 -5.75
CA GLY A 59 23.58 -11.86 -5.36
C GLY A 59 24.34 -12.41 -6.58
N GLY A 60 25.43 -11.74 -6.96
CA GLY A 60 26.20 -12.06 -8.16
C GLY A 60 27.41 -11.14 -8.34
N GLY A 61 28.31 -11.11 -7.35
CA GLY A 61 29.51 -10.27 -7.41
C GLY A 61 30.56 -10.82 -8.36
N ALA A 62 30.84 -10.10 -9.44
CA ALA A 62 32.05 -10.26 -10.25
C ALA A 62 32.81 -8.93 -10.23
N ARG A 63 34.05 -8.92 -9.73
CA ARG A 63 34.89 -7.73 -9.76
C ARG A 63 35.31 -7.43 -11.21
N ARG A 64 35.16 -6.17 -11.62
CA ARG A 64 35.91 -5.56 -12.72
C ARG A 64 36.33 -4.16 -12.28
N GLU A 65 37.54 -3.78 -12.62
CA GLU A 65 38.16 -2.51 -12.24
C GLU A 65 37.83 -1.42 -13.27
N PRO A 66 37.70 -0.15 -12.86
CA PRO A 66 37.38 0.94 -13.78
C PRO A 66 38.65 1.51 -14.44
N SER A 67 38.81 1.26 -15.75
CA SER A 67 39.80 1.95 -16.57
C SER A 67 39.40 3.41 -16.84
N TRP A 68 40.16 4.37 -16.33
CA TRP A 68 39.93 5.80 -16.61
C TRP A 68 40.57 6.21 -17.94
N GLY A 69 39.83 6.99 -18.74
CA GLY A 69 40.33 7.59 -19.98
C GLY A 69 39.36 8.68 -20.48
N PRO A 70 39.80 9.93 -20.69
CA PRO A 70 38.92 11.03 -21.10
C PRO A 70 38.77 11.12 -22.63
N ALA A 71 37.54 11.36 -23.09
CA ALA A 71 37.23 11.73 -24.47
C ALA A 71 36.21 12.90 -24.49
N PRO A 72 36.26 13.82 -25.47
CA PRO A 72 35.87 15.21 -25.24
C PRO A 72 34.38 15.52 -25.48
N SER A 73 33.86 16.45 -24.68
CA SER A 73 32.57 17.11 -24.89
C SER A 73 32.68 18.25 -25.93
N LYS A 74 31.77 18.28 -26.91
CA LYS A 74 31.63 19.41 -27.83
C LYS A 74 30.89 20.57 -27.15
N THR A 75 31.63 21.56 -26.67
CA THR A 75 31.07 22.86 -26.26
C THR A 75 30.96 23.80 -27.46
N LEU A 76 29.76 24.29 -27.74
CA LEU A 76 29.58 25.47 -28.57
C LEU A 76 29.87 26.72 -27.71
N ARG A 77 30.86 27.51 -28.12
CA ARG A 77 31.15 28.83 -27.56
C ARG A 77 30.33 29.90 -28.28
N THR A 78 29.84 30.87 -27.51
CA THR A 78 29.81 32.29 -27.92
C THR A 78 30.07 33.18 -26.71
N CYS A 79 30.86 34.23 -26.92
CA CYS A 79 31.05 35.34 -25.98
C CYS A 79 29.94 36.40 -26.22
N GLY A 80 29.71 37.40 -25.38
CA GLY A 80 30.31 37.76 -24.08
C GLY A 80 30.05 39.25 -23.77
N ASN A 81 30.34 39.68 -22.53
CA ASN A 81 30.16 41.06 -22.01
C ASN A 81 28.68 41.52 -21.89
N SER A 82 28.32 42.53 -21.10
CA SER A 82 29.12 43.45 -20.26
C SER A 82 28.53 43.65 -18.86
N LEU A 83 29.31 44.26 -17.96
CA LEU A 83 28.85 44.77 -16.67
C LEU A 83 28.14 46.13 -16.84
N ASN A 84 27.00 46.31 -16.18
CA ASN A 84 26.76 47.47 -15.31
C ASN A 84 25.50 47.24 -14.46
N GLY A 85 25.47 47.82 -13.26
CA GLY A 85 24.24 47.98 -12.48
C GLY A 85 23.77 49.43 -12.51
N ASN A 86 22.52 49.65 -12.12
CA ASN A 86 22.12 50.79 -11.29
C ASN A 86 20.72 50.54 -10.70
N ARG A 87 20.34 51.36 -9.72
CA ARG A 87 19.24 51.11 -8.79
C ARG A 87 18.57 52.46 -8.45
N GLU A 88 17.40 52.75 -9.03
CA GLU A 88 16.57 53.87 -8.56
C GLU A 88 15.12 53.79 -9.03
N VAL A 89 14.21 54.32 -8.20
CA VAL A 89 12.74 54.36 -8.28
C VAL A 89 12.29 55.42 -7.25
N PRO A 90 11.23 56.24 -7.46
CA PRO A 90 10.54 56.67 -8.70
C PRO A 90 10.52 58.20 -8.87
N GLU A 91 9.92 58.70 -9.96
CA GLU A 91 9.25 60.02 -9.96
C GLU A 91 7.85 59.94 -10.60
N VAL A 92 7.01 60.94 -10.31
CA VAL A 92 5.59 61.03 -10.70
C VAL A 92 5.32 62.43 -11.26
N PRO A 93 4.63 62.57 -12.41
CA PRO A 93 4.01 63.83 -12.80
C PRO A 93 2.50 63.86 -12.48
N SER A 94 2.02 65.03 -12.07
CA SER A 94 0.66 65.32 -11.62
C SER A 94 -0.22 65.92 -12.72
N LEU A 95 -1.56 65.79 -12.63
CA LEU A 95 -2.48 66.93 -12.35
C LEU A 95 -3.98 66.57 -12.43
N ASP A 96 -4.79 67.48 -11.89
CA ASP A 96 -6.25 67.71 -11.99
C ASP A 96 -7.25 66.60 -11.58
N GLY A 97 -8.32 66.89 -10.82
CA GLY A 97 -8.64 68.14 -10.10
C GLY A 97 -10.10 68.24 -9.62
N ARG A 98 -10.35 69.02 -8.54
CA ARG A 98 -11.66 69.37 -7.92
C ARG A 98 -12.41 68.19 -7.25
N ASP A 99 -13.18 68.32 -6.15
CA ASP A 99 -13.35 69.32 -5.07
C ASP A 99 -14.09 68.60 -3.90
N GLY A 100 -14.16 69.05 -2.64
CA GLY A 100 -13.64 70.24 -1.95
C GLY A 100 -14.22 70.36 -0.51
N ARG A 101 -13.90 71.44 0.23
CA ARG A 101 -14.58 71.94 1.47
C ARG A 101 -14.72 70.97 2.68
N SER A 102 -13.75 70.93 3.60
CA SER A 102 -13.70 71.64 4.93
C SER A 102 -14.77 71.25 5.98
N GLY A 103 -14.44 71.04 7.27
CA GLY A 103 -13.14 71.07 7.96
C GLY A 103 -13.26 71.30 9.49
N LYS A 104 -12.11 71.47 10.18
CA LYS A 104 -11.92 71.73 11.64
C LYS A 104 -12.29 70.59 12.62
N ALA A 105 -11.78 70.52 13.87
CA ALA A 105 -10.47 70.91 14.44
C ALA A 105 -10.34 70.39 15.90
N GLY A 106 -9.17 69.83 16.28
CA GLY A 106 -8.78 69.50 17.68
C GLY A 106 -9.63 68.43 18.40
N SER A 107 -9.34 68.07 19.66
CA SER A 107 -8.06 67.97 20.40
C SER A 107 -8.26 67.35 21.80
N HIS A 108 -7.20 66.72 22.34
CA HIS A 108 -6.99 66.29 23.74
C HIS A 108 -7.71 65.05 24.34
N THR A 109 -6.85 64.23 24.97
CA THR A 109 -7.02 63.26 26.08
C THR A 109 -7.13 64.01 27.45
N PRO A 110 -7.20 63.40 28.68
CA PRO A 110 -7.04 61.98 29.08
C PRO A 110 -8.00 61.40 30.19
N ASP A 111 -7.77 60.12 30.54
CA ASP A 111 -7.78 59.45 31.86
C ASP A 111 -9.01 59.22 32.80
N ALA A 112 -8.85 58.15 33.62
CA ALA A 112 -9.24 57.97 35.04
C ALA A 112 -10.37 56.97 35.50
N TYR A 113 -9.93 55.81 36.01
CA TYR A 113 -10.30 55.11 37.27
C TYR A 113 -11.77 54.79 37.73
N ALA A 114 -12.17 53.52 37.55
CA ALA A 114 -12.30 52.45 38.59
C ALA A 114 -13.51 52.25 39.58
N SER A 115 -13.80 50.94 39.80
CA SER A 115 -14.21 50.24 41.06
C SER A 115 -15.69 49.82 41.32
N GLY A 116 -15.86 48.75 42.12
CA GLY A 116 -17.13 48.05 42.50
C GLY A 116 -17.26 46.65 41.85
N LYS A 117 -17.35 45.46 42.50
CA LYS A 117 -18.11 44.93 43.67
C LYS A 117 -19.64 44.84 43.43
N SER A 118 -20.42 43.84 43.87
CA SER A 118 -20.25 42.51 44.54
C SER A 118 -21.67 41.86 44.68
N ASP A 119 -21.96 40.58 44.98
CA ASP A 119 -21.32 39.23 44.89
C ASP A 119 -22.41 38.14 45.23
N GLY A 120 -22.20 36.83 44.96
CA GLY A 120 -23.10 35.77 45.49
C GLY A 120 -23.13 34.38 44.79
N CYS A 121 -23.21 33.28 45.57
CA CYS A 121 -23.19 31.87 45.10
C CYS A 121 -24.26 30.98 45.78
N ILE A 122 -24.97 30.10 45.04
CA ILE A 122 -25.78 28.96 45.57
C ILE A 122 -25.74 27.75 44.61
N VAL A 123 -25.66 26.51 45.15
CA VAL A 123 -25.50 25.19 44.48
C VAL A 123 -25.99 24.08 45.46
N PRO A 124 -26.46 22.85 45.09
CA PRO A 124 -27.05 22.27 43.85
C PRO A 124 -28.43 21.54 44.08
N GLY A 125 -28.94 20.80 43.07
CA GLY A 125 -30.01 19.78 43.26
C GLY A 125 -30.16 18.76 42.09
N LYS A 126 -30.65 17.53 42.38
CA LYS A 126 -31.01 16.41 41.45
C LYS A 126 -32.11 15.54 42.12
N PRO A 127 -33.09 14.96 41.39
CA PRO A 127 -33.02 13.53 41.00
C PRO A 127 -33.65 13.19 39.59
N PRO A 128 -34.46 12.13 39.30
CA PRO A 128 -33.91 10.91 38.66
C PRO A 128 -34.68 10.27 37.44
N ASN A 129 -33.95 9.41 36.72
CA ASN A 129 -34.34 8.23 35.89
C ASN A 129 -35.81 7.94 35.46
N LYS A 130 -36.08 7.92 34.13
CA LYS A 130 -36.36 6.70 33.30
C LYS A 130 -36.86 7.08 31.88
N GLY A 131 -36.50 6.28 30.87
CA GLY A 131 -37.10 6.38 29.51
C GLY A 131 -36.30 5.61 28.45
N ARG A 132 -36.97 4.83 27.59
CA ARG A 132 -36.35 4.02 26.51
C ARG A 132 -37.31 3.84 25.34
N VAL A 133 -37.02 4.45 24.19
CA VAL A 133 -37.45 4.02 22.85
C VAL A 133 -36.62 4.73 21.77
N ASN A 134 -36.60 4.15 20.57
CA ASN A 134 -35.74 4.52 19.43
C ASN A 134 -36.01 5.93 18.86
N LEU A 135 -34.97 6.56 18.31
CA LEU A 135 -35.09 7.46 17.15
C LEU A 135 -33.78 7.43 16.33
N SER A 136 -33.83 7.87 15.06
CA SER A 136 -32.73 7.73 14.09
C SER A 136 -32.52 8.99 13.25
N ALA A 137 -31.35 9.62 13.43
CA ALA A 137 -30.69 10.62 12.57
C ALA A 137 -29.20 10.64 13.04
N GLU A 138 -28.12 10.94 12.30
CA GLU A 138 -27.83 11.94 11.25
C GLU A 138 -28.01 13.41 11.67
N ALA A 139 -27.05 14.24 11.26
CA ALA A 139 -26.97 15.71 11.44
C ALA A 139 -27.06 16.30 12.87
N VAL A 140 -25.90 16.63 13.46
CA VAL A 140 -25.71 17.90 14.21
C VAL A 140 -24.32 18.46 13.88
N GLU A 141 -24.27 19.74 13.47
CA GLU A 141 -23.06 20.54 13.42
C GLU A 141 -23.28 21.87 14.18
N GLY A 142 -22.28 22.30 14.94
CA GLY A 142 -22.11 23.69 15.39
C GLY A 142 -22.75 24.10 16.73
N ARG A 143 -21.91 24.28 17.76
CA ARG A 143 -21.43 25.61 18.22
C ARG A 143 -20.42 25.49 19.40
N ARG A 144 -19.78 26.59 19.77
CA ARG A 144 -18.73 26.71 20.81
C ARG A 144 -19.32 27.05 22.19
N PRO A 145 -18.51 27.02 23.27
CA PRO A 145 -18.22 28.29 23.95
C PRO A 145 -16.73 28.62 24.19
N THR A 146 -16.48 29.93 24.16
CA THR A 146 -15.51 30.78 24.88
C THR A 146 -14.29 30.19 25.60
N LYS A 147 -13.12 30.38 24.96
CA LYS A 147 -11.91 31.08 25.47
C LYS A 147 -11.68 31.17 26.99
N GLY A 148 -10.63 30.50 27.48
CA GLY A 148 -9.88 30.87 28.68
C GLY A 148 -8.39 31.04 28.32
N ASN A 149 -7.75 32.12 28.76
CA ASN A 149 -6.33 32.37 28.51
C ASN A 149 -5.46 31.76 29.62
N THR A 150 -4.43 30.99 29.26
CA THR A 150 -3.31 30.68 30.17
C THR A 150 -1.98 30.95 29.47
N LEU A 151 -1.10 31.63 30.20
CA LEU A 151 0.22 32.19 29.87
C LEU A 151 1.03 31.50 28.75
N GLN A 152 1.68 32.32 27.92
CA GLN A 152 2.72 31.87 26.98
C GLN A 152 3.95 31.36 27.75
N THR A 153 4.24 30.06 27.68
CA THR A 153 5.56 29.53 28.07
C THR A 153 6.52 29.62 26.88
N ALA A 154 7.72 30.15 27.09
CA ALA A 154 8.70 30.39 26.02
C ALA A 154 9.09 29.09 25.28
N ALA A 155 9.25 29.18 23.95
CA ALA A 155 9.55 28.02 23.12
C ALA A 155 11.00 27.53 23.30
N PRO A 156 11.25 26.24 23.60
CA PRO A 156 12.59 25.70 23.71
C PRO A 156 13.27 25.65 22.33
N ARG A 157 14.49 26.20 22.23
CA ARG A 157 15.27 26.36 20.97
C ARG A 157 15.91 25.05 20.46
N THR A 158 15.26 23.90 20.62
CA THR A 158 15.80 22.59 20.23
C THR A 158 14.79 21.73 19.48
N LEU A 159 15.15 21.31 18.26
CA LEU A 159 14.33 20.49 17.37
C LEU A 159 14.33 19.00 17.77
N GLY A 160 13.82 18.70 18.97
CA GLY A 160 13.70 17.33 19.46
C GLY A 160 12.55 16.55 18.82
N ARG A 161 12.69 15.22 18.77
CA ARG A 161 11.75 14.23 18.21
C ARG A 161 10.26 14.50 18.48
N LYS A 162 9.91 14.90 19.71
CA LYS A 162 8.53 15.25 20.12
C LYS A 162 7.91 16.39 19.29
N ASN A 163 8.71 17.36 18.85
CA ASN A 163 8.20 18.52 18.09
C ASN A 163 7.91 18.18 16.62
N ALA A 164 8.69 17.29 16.01
CA ALA A 164 8.40 16.79 14.65
C ALA A 164 7.09 16.00 14.60
N SER A 165 6.88 15.07 15.55
CA SER A 165 5.61 14.33 15.66
C SER A 165 4.42 15.25 15.94
N ASN A 166 4.58 16.25 16.82
CA ASN A 166 3.54 17.23 17.12
C ASN A 166 3.18 18.09 15.89
N GLY A 167 4.16 18.43 15.04
CA GLY A 167 3.94 19.14 13.77
C GLY A 167 3.09 18.34 12.79
N LEU A 168 3.48 17.09 12.52
CA LEU A 168 2.75 16.20 11.61
C LEU A 168 1.36 15.84 12.13
N GLN A 169 1.17 15.72 13.45
CA GLN A 169 -0.16 15.53 14.04
C GLN A 169 -1.04 16.77 13.83
N ARG A 170 -0.52 17.99 14.08
CA ARG A 170 -1.24 19.25 13.84
C ARG A 170 -1.63 19.42 12.37
N MET A 171 -0.77 19.02 11.43
CA MET A 171 -1.12 18.97 10.00
C MET A 171 -2.34 18.08 9.75
N ARG A 172 -2.34 16.85 10.29
CA ARG A 172 -3.45 15.90 10.10
C ARG A 172 -4.75 16.40 10.71
N GLU A 173 -4.68 16.98 11.91
CA GLU A 173 -5.83 17.63 12.54
C GLU A 173 -6.37 18.81 11.72
N ALA A 174 -5.49 19.60 11.08
CA ALA A 174 -5.91 20.68 10.18
C ALA A 174 -6.54 20.14 8.89
N ALA A 175 -5.92 19.14 8.24
CA ALA A 175 -6.42 18.52 7.00
C ALA A 175 -7.79 17.86 7.20
N ARG A 176 -8.03 17.28 8.39
CA ARG A 176 -9.31 16.70 8.80
C ARG A 176 -10.38 17.75 9.12
N LYS A 177 -9.99 18.91 9.67
CA LYS A 177 -10.90 20.03 9.99
C LYS A 177 -11.30 20.83 8.75
N ASP A 178 -10.40 21.00 7.79
CA ASP A 178 -10.65 21.73 6.55
C ASP A 178 -10.11 20.94 5.33
N LYS A 179 -11.05 20.52 4.47
CA LYS A 179 -10.78 19.76 3.24
C LYS A 179 -10.36 20.63 2.05
N ASN A 180 -10.51 21.95 2.16
CA ASN A 180 -10.15 22.94 1.15
C ASN A 180 -8.85 23.69 1.50
N ALA A 181 -8.37 23.60 2.75
CA ALA A 181 -7.09 24.17 3.19
C ALA A 181 -5.92 23.77 2.28
N ARG A 182 -5.05 24.73 1.97
CA ARG A 182 -3.81 24.53 1.19
C ARG A 182 -2.59 24.78 2.06
N PHE A 183 -1.70 23.78 2.15
CA PHE A 183 -0.56 23.79 3.05
C PHE A 183 0.68 24.45 2.41
N THR A 184 1.01 25.66 2.86
CA THR A 184 2.07 26.54 2.30
C THR A 184 3.47 26.28 2.85
N ALA A 185 3.58 25.76 4.08
CA ALA A 185 4.85 25.49 4.75
C ALA A 185 4.94 24.00 5.12
N LEU A 186 5.41 23.17 4.18
CA LEU A 186 5.56 21.72 4.36
C LEU A 186 7.03 21.28 4.43
N LEU A 187 7.93 21.93 3.69
CA LEU A 187 9.36 21.57 3.70
C LEU A 187 9.97 21.69 5.12
N HIS A 188 9.44 22.58 5.96
CA HIS A 188 9.91 22.78 7.33
C HIS A 188 9.73 21.55 8.25
N HIS A 189 8.90 20.57 7.88
CA HIS A 189 8.79 19.30 8.58
C HIS A 189 9.89 18.31 8.18
N ILE A 190 10.62 18.54 7.08
CA ILE A 190 11.75 17.72 6.64
C ILE A 190 13.01 18.17 7.39
N THR A 191 13.13 17.75 8.65
CA THR A 191 14.33 17.95 9.47
C THR A 191 15.36 16.84 9.21
N GLN A 192 16.61 17.07 9.61
CA GLN A 192 17.67 16.04 9.61
C GLN A 192 17.23 14.75 10.33
N GLU A 193 16.41 14.86 11.38
CA GLU A 193 15.87 13.70 12.11
C GLU A 193 14.82 12.94 11.29
N THR A 194 13.94 13.63 10.55
CA THR A 194 13.00 12.91 9.65
C THR A 194 13.72 12.25 8.46
N LEU A 195 14.86 12.79 8.02
CA LEU A 195 15.72 12.13 7.03
C LEU A 195 16.45 10.92 7.65
N ARG A 196 16.85 10.99 8.93
CA ARG A 196 17.41 9.85 9.69
C ARG A 196 16.39 8.74 9.92
N GLU A 197 15.18 9.07 10.38
CA GLU A 197 14.05 8.13 10.50
C GLU A 197 13.70 7.53 9.12
N SER A 198 13.76 8.32 8.05
CA SER A 198 13.56 7.83 6.68
C SER A 198 14.65 6.86 6.22
N PHE A 199 15.92 7.17 6.46
CA PHE A 199 17.05 6.28 6.16
C PHE A 199 16.91 4.93 6.90
N HIS A 200 16.54 4.94 8.18
CA HIS A 200 16.32 3.72 8.96
C HIS A 200 15.04 2.95 8.57
N ALA A 201 14.08 3.60 7.90
CA ALA A 201 12.91 2.94 7.30
C ALA A 201 13.22 2.28 5.95
N LEU A 202 14.31 2.68 5.26
CA LEU A 202 14.82 1.96 4.10
C LEU A 202 15.38 0.60 4.51
N ARG A 203 15.29 -0.39 3.61
CA ARG A 203 15.91 -1.70 3.85
C ARG A 203 17.42 -1.60 3.62
N ARG A 204 18.19 -2.23 4.52
CA ARG A 204 19.67 -2.21 4.46
C ARG A 204 20.22 -2.82 3.17
N GLN A 205 19.54 -3.82 2.61
CA GLN A 205 19.91 -4.50 1.35
C GLN A 205 19.20 -3.91 0.12
N ALA A 206 18.71 -2.67 0.17
CA ALA A 206 18.13 -2.00 -0.98
C ALA A 206 19.18 -1.84 -2.10
N ALA A 207 18.83 -2.23 -3.32
CA ALA A 207 19.74 -2.13 -4.46
C ALA A 207 20.15 -0.66 -4.73
N PRO A 208 21.42 -0.36 -5.02
CA PRO A 208 21.91 0.99 -5.28
C PRO A 208 21.35 1.56 -6.60
N GLY A 209 21.33 2.89 -6.73
CA GLY A 209 20.87 3.60 -7.91
C GLY A 209 21.92 3.65 -9.02
N VAL A 210 21.99 4.76 -9.75
CA VAL A 210 23.07 5.07 -10.70
C VAL A 210 24.37 5.50 -10.01
N ASP A 211 24.26 5.92 -8.75
CA ASP A 211 25.32 6.35 -7.84
C ASP A 211 26.16 5.20 -7.28
N GLY A 212 25.70 3.95 -7.38
CA GLY A 212 26.36 2.77 -6.83
C GLY A 212 26.35 2.67 -5.29
N LEU A 213 25.97 3.75 -4.60
CA LEU A 213 26.11 3.94 -3.16
C LEU A 213 25.15 3.07 -2.35
N THR A 214 25.69 2.23 -1.46
CA THR A 214 24.91 1.32 -0.61
C THR A 214 24.53 1.96 0.73
N CYS A 215 23.50 1.42 1.38
CA CYS A 215 23.09 1.84 2.73
C CYS A 215 24.24 1.70 3.75
N GLU A 216 25.06 0.66 3.61
CA GLU A 216 26.21 0.39 4.48
C GLU A 216 27.31 1.44 4.30
N GLN A 217 27.63 1.82 3.06
CA GLN A 217 28.58 2.88 2.74
C GLN A 217 28.10 4.28 3.16
N TYR A 218 26.78 4.52 3.13
CA TYR A 218 26.18 5.79 3.56
C TYR A 218 26.09 5.91 5.08
N GLN A 219 26.01 4.78 5.80
CA GLN A 219 25.86 4.76 7.25
C GLN A 219 27.13 5.23 8.00
N VAL A 220 28.32 5.16 7.36
CA VAL A 220 29.61 5.51 7.99
C VAL A 220 29.59 6.96 8.52
N ASP A 221 29.27 7.93 7.65
CA ASP A 221 29.23 9.36 7.99
C ASP A 221 27.79 9.88 8.05
N LEU A 222 26.86 9.06 8.57
CA LEU A 222 25.41 9.31 8.49
C LEU A 222 24.99 10.67 9.07
N GLY A 223 25.71 11.19 10.06
CA GLY A 223 25.45 12.51 10.65
C GLY A 223 25.61 13.64 9.63
N ASP A 224 26.82 13.77 9.09
CA ASP A 224 27.18 14.88 8.20
C ASP A 224 26.59 14.74 6.80
N ARG A 225 26.45 13.51 6.28
CA ARG A 225 25.75 13.26 5.00
C ARG A 225 24.27 13.66 5.06
N LEU A 226 23.58 13.41 6.19
CA LEU A 226 22.19 13.85 6.36
C LEU A 226 22.07 15.35 6.62
N LYS A 227 23.09 15.99 7.20
CA LYS A 227 23.18 17.45 7.34
C LYS A 227 23.34 18.13 5.99
N ASP A 228 24.32 17.71 5.19
CA ASP A 228 24.51 18.22 3.82
C ASP A 228 23.28 17.96 2.93
N LEU A 229 22.69 16.75 2.97
CA LEU A 229 21.46 16.46 2.23
C LEU A 229 20.29 17.36 2.66
N HIS A 230 20.12 17.61 3.96
CA HIS A 230 19.12 18.54 4.49
C HIS A 230 19.36 19.96 3.94
N ASP A 231 20.59 20.46 4.05
CA ASP A 231 20.94 21.83 3.68
C ASP A 231 20.84 22.03 2.16
N ARG A 232 21.19 21.02 1.35
CA ARG A 232 20.92 20.95 -0.10
C ARG A 232 19.42 20.94 -0.44
N VAL A 233 18.59 20.24 0.34
CA VAL A 233 17.13 20.19 0.13
C VAL A 233 16.46 21.53 0.46
N HIS A 234 16.81 22.15 1.59
CA HIS A 234 16.26 23.45 2.01
C HIS A 234 16.77 24.61 1.15
N GLY A 235 18.07 24.65 0.86
CA GLY A 235 18.67 25.59 -0.09
C GLY A 235 18.23 25.37 -1.55
N GLY A 236 17.61 24.22 -1.85
CA GLY A 236 17.07 23.89 -3.17
C GLY A 236 18.09 23.42 -4.20
N SER A 237 19.37 23.41 -3.86
CA SER A 237 20.50 22.95 -4.68
C SER A 237 20.53 21.43 -4.89
N TYR A 238 19.83 20.65 -4.05
CA TYR A 238 19.59 19.22 -4.23
C TYR A 238 19.12 18.89 -5.67
N ARG A 239 19.82 17.96 -6.32
CA ARG A 239 19.48 17.42 -7.64
C ARG A 239 19.14 15.95 -7.47
N ALA A 240 17.96 15.53 -7.92
CA ALA A 240 17.62 14.12 -8.00
C ALA A 240 18.36 13.45 -9.17
N LEU A 241 18.68 12.17 -9.05
CA LEU A 241 19.48 11.41 -10.01
C LEU A 241 18.59 10.47 -10.85
N PRO A 242 18.92 10.22 -12.13
CA PRO A 242 18.12 9.36 -13.00
C PRO A 242 17.98 7.96 -12.40
N SER A 243 16.77 7.40 -12.46
CA SER A 243 16.53 6.09 -11.86
C SER A 243 17.14 4.99 -12.73
N ARG A 244 17.99 4.14 -12.14
CA ARG A 244 18.66 3.05 -12.87
C ARG A 244 17.64 2.01 -13.32
N ARG A 245 17.60 1.74 -14.63
CA ARG A 245 16.66 0.77 -15.21
C ARG A 245 17.02 -0.66 -14.79
N VAL A 246 16.03 -1.44 -14.39
CA VAL A 246 16.15 -2.89 -14.15
C VAL A 246 14.89 -3.60 -14.65
N TYR A 247 15.05 -4.75 -15.31
CA TYR A 247 13.93 -5.52 -15.85
C TYR A 247 13.57 -6.74 -14.99
N ILE A 248 12.31 -6.81 -14.53
CA ILE A 248 11.73 -8.02 -13.93
C ILE A 248 10.93 -8.78 -15.00
N PRO A 249 11.13 -10.10 -15.20
CA PRO A 249 10.32 -10.89 -16.11
C PRO A 249 8.88 -11.06 -15.56
N LYS A 250 7.89 -10.76 -16.39
CA LYS A 250 6.47 -11.04 -16.12
C LYS A 250 6.12 -12.48 -16.53
N SER A 251 4.97 -12.97 -16.09
CA SER A 251 4.45 -14.30 -16.45
C SER A 251 3.92 -14.40 -17.88
N ASP A 252 3.70 -13.28 -18.57
CA ASP A 252 3.31 -13.18 -19.98
C ASP A 252 4.52 -13.17 -20.94
N GLY A 253 5.74 -13.39 -20.43
CA GLY A 253 6.99 -13.34 -21.19
C GLY A 253 7.52 -11.92 -21.45
N ARG A 254 6.71 -10.87 -21.20
CA ARG A 254 7.16 -9.48 -21.32
C ARG A 254 8.05 -9.11 -20.12
N ARG A 255 8.78 -8.00 -20.23
CA ARG A 255 9.55 -7.44 -19.11
C ARG A 255 8.79 -6.28 -18.46
N ARG A 256 8.83 -6.18 -17.14
CA ARG A 256 8.41 -5.00 -16.36
C ARG A 256 9.67 -4.16 -16.11
N PRO A 257 9.81 -2.96 -16.69
CA PRO A 257 10.87 -2.05 -16.28
C PRO A 257 10.60 -1.55 -14.86
N LEU A 258 11.67 -1.40 -14.09
CA LEU A 258 11.69 -0.67 -12.83
C LEU A 258 12.75 0.43 -12.90
N GLY A 259 12.52 1.51 -12.17
CA GLY A 259 13.50 2.56 -11.91
C GLY A 259 13.98 2.48 -10.46
N ILE A 260 15.26 2.22 -10.26
CA ILE A 260 15.90 2.21 -8.93
C ILE A 260 16.57 3.58 -8.72
N ALA A 261 15.96 4.42 -7.88
CA ALA A 261 16.49 5.73 -7.52
C ALA A 261 17.79 5.64 -6.69
N ALA A 262 18.55 6.74 -6.67
CA ALA A 262 19.72 6.91 -5.80
C ALA A 262 19.35 6.81 -4.30
N LEU A 263 20.35 6.62 -3.43
CA LEU A 263 20.07 6.43 -2.01
C LEU A 263 19.51 7.70 -1.35
N GLU A 264 20.09 8.86 -1.64
CA GLU A 264 19.57 10.15 -1.14
C GLU A 264 18.15 10.43 -1.63
N ASP A 265 17.86 10.12 -2.89
CA ASP A 265 16.53 10.28 -3.48
C ASP A 265 15.50 9.43 -2.75
N LYS A 266 15.83 8.18 -2.39
CA LYS A 266 14.97 7.31 -1.57
C LYS A 266 14.68 7.94 -0.20
N ILE A 267 15.69 8.52 0.46
CA ILE A 267 15.53 9.18 1.77
C ILE A 267 14.60 10.39 1.67
N VAL A 268 14.83 11.30 0.73
CA VAL A 268 14.01 12.53 0.57
C VAL A 268 12.60 12.20 0.06
N GLN A 269 12.45 11.24 -0.85
CA GLN A 269 11.13 10.75 -1.28
C GLN A 269 10.33 10.13 -0.14
N HIS A 270 10.97 9.35 0.74
CA HIS A 270 10.32 8.79 1.92
C HIS A 270 9.85 9.89 2.88
N ALA A 271 10.72 10.85 3.21
CA ALA A 271 10.38 11.97 4.09
C ALA A 271 9.22 12.83 3.54
N VAL A 272 9.26 13.19 2.26
CA VAL A 272 8.13 13.90 1.60
C VAL A 272 6.86 13.05 1.59
N SER A 273 6.98 11.74 1.33
CA SER A 273 5.83 10.82 1.36
C SER A 273 5.17 10.76 2.75
N GLN A 274 5.96 10.75 3.84
CA GLN A 274 5.43 10.82 5.22
C GLN A 274 4.69 12.13 5.50
N VAL A 275 5.27 13.29 5.10
CA VAL A 275 4.64 14.61 5.25
C VAL A 275 3.32 14.69 4.48
N LEU A 276 3.32 14.30 3.20
CA LEU A 276 2.14 14.35 2.33
C LEU A 276 1.06 13.34 2.75
N SER A 277 1.44 12.15 3.24
CA SER A 277 0.47 11.15 3.75
C SER A 277 -0.32 11.68 4.95
N CYS A 278 0.23 12.61 5.73
CA CYS A 278 -0.50 13.23 6.84
C CYS A 278 -1.62 14.19 6.39
N ILE A 279 -1.65 14.59 5.12
CA ILE A 279 -2.75 15.32 4.49
C ILE A 279 -3.69 14.32 3.80
N TYR A 280 -3.17 13.60 2.81
CA TYR A 280 -4.02 12.84 1.87
C TYR A 280 -4.75 11.64 2.49
N GLU A 281 -4.29 11.06 3.60
CA GLU A 281 -5.03 9.98 4.26
C GLU A 281 -6.39 10.41 4.85
N GLU A 282 -6.56 11.69 5.19
CA GLU A 282 -7.84 12.27 5.66
C GLU A 282 -8.78 12.63 4.48
N ASP A 283 -8.22 12.77 3.28
CA ASP A 283 -8.95 13.06 2.03
C ASP A 283 -9.36 11.76 1.31
N PHE A 284 -8.48 10.76 1.26
CA PHE A 284 -8.65 9.51 0.54
C PHE A 284 -9.87 8.69 1.00
N LEU A 285 -10.82 8.52 0.08
CA LEU A 285 -12.12 7.88 0.34
C LEU A 285 -12.01 6.45 0.88
N GLY A 286 -12.98 6.07 1.71
CA GLY A 286 -12.95 4.82 2.49
C GLY A 286 -12.88 3.52 1.67
N PHE A 287 -13.23 3.55 0.38
CA PHE A 287 -13.17 2.41 -0.54
C PHE A 287 -11.84 2.26 -1.31
N SER A 288 -10.88 3.16 -1.12
CA SER A 288 -9.51 3.02 -1.60
C SER A 288 -8.62 2.38 -0.53
N TYR A 289 -7.85 1.36 -0.90
CA TYR A 289 -7.08 0.51 0.01
C TYR A 289 -5.60 0.32 -0.36
N GLY A 290 -5.21 0.46 -1.63
CA GLY A 290 -3.86 0.16 -2.09
C GLY A 290 -2.83 1.15 -1.56
N PHE A 291 -1.68 0.66 -1.06
CA PHE A 291 -0.56 1.47 -0.53
C PHE A 291 -0.87 2.43 0.63
N ARG A 292 -2.03 2.30 1.30
CA ARG A 292 -2.43 3.17 2.42
C ARG A 292 -2.06 2.55 3.79
N PRO A 293 -1.61 3.33 4.79
CA PRO A 293 -1.36 2.83 6.13
C PRO A 293 -2.58 2.12 6.75
N GLY A 294 -2.36 0.98 7.41
CA GLY A 294 -3.41 0.20 8.07
C GLY A 294 -4.40 -0.55 7.15
N ARG A 295 -4.31 -0.38 5.82
CA ARG A 295 -5.22 -0.95 4.82
C ARG A 295 -4.52 -2.01 3.98
N GLY A 296 -4.90 -3.28 4.17
CA GLY A 296 -4.34 -4.40 3.42
C GLY A 296 -5.19 -4.84 2.23
N ALA A 297 -4.60 -5.61 1.30
CA ALA A 297 -5.34 -6.29 0.22
C ALA A 297 -6.48 -7.17 0.76
N HIS A 298 -6.25 -7.80 1.93
CA HIS A 298 -7.26 -8.56 2.67
C HIS A 298 -8.44 -7.73 3.18
N ASP A 299 -8.31 -6.41 3.32
CA ASP A 299 -9.42 -5.56 3.77
C ASP A 299 -10.28 -5.15 2.57
N ALA A 300 -9.66 -4.86 1.41
CA ALA A 300 -10.36 -4.68 0.13
C ALA A 300 -11.15 -5.94 -0.28
N LEU A 301 -10.51 -7.11 -0.20
CA LEU A 301 -11.14 -8.42 -0.46
C LEU A 301 -12.34 -8.72 0.43
N ASP A 302 -12.34 -8.20 1.67
CA ASP A 302 -13.44 -8.41 2.61
C ASP A 302 -14.54 -7.37 2.46
N ALA A 303 -14.21 -6.09 2.22
CA ALA A 303 -15.16 -5.05 1.84
C ALA A 303 -15.96 -5.44 0.58
N LEU A 304 -15.27 -5.93 -0.46
CA LEU A 304 -15.89 -6.48 -1.66
C LEU A 304 -16.79 -7.68 -1.34
N SER A 305 -16.29 -8.62 -0.54
CA SER A 305 -17.02 -9.83 -0.14
C SER A 305 -18.23 -9.57 0.77
N VAL A 306 -18.28 -8.42 1.45
CA VAL A 306 -19.42 -7.96 2.26
C VAL A 306 -20.40 -7.19 1.38
N GLY A 307 -19.93 -6.21 0.60
CA GLY A 307 -20.76 -5.39 -0.29
C GLY A 307 -21.56 -6.24 -1.29
N LEU A 308 -20.91 -7.19 -1.96
CA LEU A 308 -21.54 -8.14 -2.89
C LEU A 308 -22.54 -9.12 -2.24
N LYS A 309 -22.67 -9.14 -0.90
CA LYS A 309 -23.63 -9.97 -0.16
C LYS A 309 -24.74 -9.16 0.52
N SER A 310 -24.42 -7.96 1.00
CA SER A 310 -25.35 -7.06 1.72
C SER A 310 -26.16 -6.18 0.78
N LYS A 311 -25.58 -5.73 -0.33
CA LYS A 311 -26.25 -4.92 -1.36
C LYS A 311 -26.88 -5.79 -2.46
N LYS A 312 -27.81 -5.22 -3.23
CA LYS A 312 -28.57 -5.88 -4.31
C LYS A 312 -27.77 -6.06 -5.62
N VAL A 313 -26.46 -6.29 -5.54
CA VAL A 313 -25.58 -6.37 -6.71
C VAL A 313 -25.92 -7.60 -7.58
N ASN A 314 -26.04 -7.37 -8.89
CA ASN A 314 -26.28 -8.39 -9.92
C ASN A 314 -25.24 -8.34 -11.07
N TRP A 315 -24.46 -7.25 -11.15
CA TRP A 315 -23.44 -7.03 -12.17
C TRP A 315 -22.14 -6.58 -11.50
N VAL A 316 -21.00 -7.04 -11.99
CA VAL A 316 -19.66 -6.63 -11.55
C VAL A 316 -18.88 -6.12 -12.76
N LEU A 317 -18.30 -4.93 -12.62
CA LEU A 317 -17.31 -4.41 -13.56
C LEU A 317 -15.92 -4.65 -12.96
N ASP A 318 -15.21 -5.58 -13.58
CA ASP A 318 -13.79 -5.90 -13.36
C ASP A 318 -12.99 -4.96 -14.26
N ALA A 319 -12.11 -4.10 -13.72
CA ALA A 319 -11.47 -3.01 -14.49
C ALA A 319 -10.01 -2.74 -14.08
N ASP A 320 -9.20 -2.42 -15.08
CA ASP A 320 -7.74 -2.29 -15.00
C ASP A 320 -7.28 -1.17 -15.95
N ILE A 321 -6.38 -0.31 -15.48
CA ILE A 321 -5.87 0.83 -16.27
C ILE A 321 -4.65 0.40 -17.08
N GLN A 322 -4.71 0.61 -18.40
CA GLN A 322 -3.63 0.26 -19.30
C GLN A 322 -2.39 1.13 -19.04
N GLY A 323 -1.30 0.49 -18.60
CA GLY A 323 0.01 1.13 -18.49
C GLY A 323 0.09 2.26 -17.46
N PHE A 324 -0.81 2.31 -16.48
CA PHE A 324 -1.03 3.47 -15.59
C PHE A 324 0.24 4.20 -15.12
N PHE A 325 1.25 3.50 -14.58
CA PHE A 325 2.48 4.14 -14.11
C PHE A 325 3.32 4.76 -15.23
N ASP A 326 3.19 4.26 -16.45
CA ASP A 326 3.89 4.70 -17.66
C ASP A 326 3.12 5.81 -18.40
N THR A 327 1.81 5.97 -18.14
CA THR A 327 0.91 6.93 -18.82
C THR A 327 0.47 8.14 -17.99
N ILE A 328 0.89 8.26 -16.73
CA ILE A 328 0.61 9.44 -15.88
C ILE A 328 1.10 10.73 -16.53
N ASP A 329 0.17 11.68 -16.74
CA ASP A 329 0.48 13.04 -17.15
C ASP A 329 1.13 13.82 -15.99
N HIS A 330 2.25 14.49 -16.26
CA HIS A 330 3.01 15.23 -15.25
C HIS A 330 2.33 16.52 -14.80
N GLU A 331 1.64 17.22 -15.70
CA GLU A 331 0.99 18.50 -15.41
C GLU A 331 -0.28 18.29 -14.57
N TRP A 332 -1.09 17.28 -14.93
CA TRP A 332 -2.21 16.83 -14.11
C TRP A 332 -1.75 16.33 -12.74
N MET A 333 -0.68 15.52 -12.67
CA MET A 333 -0.12 15.07 -11.39
C MET A 333 0.29 16.26 -10.50
N VAL A 334 0.94 17.26 -11.08
CA VAL A 334 1.33 18.49 -10.37
C VAL A 334 0.11 19.28 -9.91
N ARG A 335 -0.89 19.48 -10.77
CA ARG A 335 -2.14 20.19 -10.43
C ARG A 335 -2.92 19.47 -9.33
N PHE A 336 -2.97 18.15 -9.33
CA PHE A 336 -3.57 17.34 -8.26
C PHE A 336 -2.84 17.46 -6.93
N VAL A 337 -1.51 17.58 -6.94
CA VAL A 337 -0.74 17.89 -5.72
C VAL A 337 -1.00 19.34 -5.26
N GLU A 338 -1.12 20.29 -6.20
CA GLU A 338 -1.34 21.71 -5.93
C GLU A 338 -2.72 22.04 -5.34
N HIS A 339 -3.71 21.14 -5.48
CA HIS A 339 -5.02 21.29 -4.83
C HIS A 339 -4.93 21.35 -3.29
N ARG A 340 -3.98 20.64 -2.67
CA ARG A 340 -3.79 20.62 -1.20
C ARG A 340 -2.42 21.13 -0.76
N VAL A 341 -1.40 21.07 -1.62
CA VAL A 341 -0.07 21.63 -1.34
C VAL A 341 0.07 23.00 -1.99
N ALA A 342 0.51 23.99 -1.22
CA ALA A 342 0.90 25.31 -1.70
C ALA A 342 2.36 25.67 -1.38
N ASP A 343 3.15 24.73 -0.82
CA ASP A 343 4.60 24.90 -0.65
C ASP A 343 5.32 24.69 -2.00
N PRO A 344 5.84 25.76 -2.65
CA PRO A 344 6.47 25.64 -3.96
C PRO A 344 7.75 24.79 -3.92
N ARG A 345 8.35 24.59 -2.75
CA ARG A 345 9.57 23.79 -2.58
C ARG A 345 9.27 22.30 -2.63
N ILE A 346 8.15 21.86 -2.05
CA ILE A 346 7.66 20.48 -2.19
C ILE A 346 7.20 20.21 -3.63
N ILE A 347 6.44 21.12 -4.22
CA ILE A 347 6.00 21.03 -5.62
C ILE A 347 7.23 20.91 -6.55
N ARG A 348 8.28 21.69 -6.31
CA ARG A 348 9.56 21.61 -7.03
C ARG A 348 10.28 20.27 -6.85
N LEU A 349 10.23 19.64 -5.67
CA LEU A 349 10.78 18.28 -5.46
C LEU A 349 10.00 17.24 -6.26
N VAL A 350 8.66 17.28 -6.23
CA VAL A 350 7.81 16.39 -7.04
C VAL A 350 8.10 16.57 -8.54
N ARG A 351 8.12 17.82 -9.04
CA ARG A 351 8.48 18.14 -10.44
C ARG A 351 9.89 17.65 -10.82
N LYS A 352 10.87 17.70 -9.90
CA LYS A 352 12.21 17.13 -10.12
C LYS A 352 12.15 15.61 -10.31
N TRP A 353 11.48 14.88 -9.41
CA TRP A 353 11.41 13.40 -9.49
C TRP A 353 10.61 12.87 -10.68
N LEU A 354 9.58 13.60 -11.14
CA LEU A 354 8.84 13.23 -12.34
C LEU A 354 9.72 13.34 -13.60
N ARG A 355 10.41 14.46 -13.79
CA ARG A 355 11.19 14.77 -15.02
C ARG A 355 12.54 14.06 -15.13
N VAL A 356 13.15 13.66 -14.00
CA VAL A 356 14.54 13.17 -13.93
C VAL A 356 14.79 11.88 -14.72
N GLY A 357 13.74 11.15 -15.11
CA GLY A 357 13.82 10.08 -16.09
C GLY A 357 14.56 8.83 -15.60
N VAL A 358 15.09 8.06 -16.55
CA VAL A 358 15.79 6.79 -16.30
C VAL A 358 17.15 6.78 -16.97
N SER A 359 18.07 5.98 -16.42
CA SER A 359 19.32 5.64 -17.08
C SER A 359 19.39 4.14 -17.37
N GLU A 360 19.80 3.81 -18.58
CA GLU A 360 19.87 2.45 -19.12
C GLU A 360 21.21 2.31 -19.86
N ASP A 361 22.07 1.42 -19.33
CA ASP A 361 23.44 1.15 -19.79
C ASP A 361 24.32 2.40 -20.00
N GLY A 362 24.17 3.40 -19.12
CA GLY A 362 24.91 4.67 -19.14
C GLY A 362 24.25 5.77 -19.97
N THR A 363 23.34 5.41 -20.87
CA THR A 363 22.47 6.35 -21.59
C THR A 363 21.48 6.98 -20.62
N TRP A 364 21.14 8.26 -20.82
CA TRP A 364 20.06 8.92 -20.09
C TRP A 364 18.88 9.24 -21.02
N SER A 365 17.68 8.92 -20.55
CA SER A 365 16.43 9.31 -21.20
C SER A 365 15.56 10.08 -20.20
N GLY A 366 15.22 11.32 -20.55
CA GLY A 366 14.23 12.11 -19.81
C GLY A 366 12.85 11.44 -19.83
N ALA A 367 12.01 11.79 -18.85
CA ALA A 367 10.61 11.37 -18.82
C ALA A 367 9.70 12.58 -19.03
N GLU A 368 8.94 12.56 -20.12
CA GLU A 368 7.89 13.54 -20.44
C GLU A 368 6.53 13.11 -19.87
N VAL A 369 6.30 11.79 -19.78
CA VAL A 369 5.12 11.16 -19.19
C VAL A 369 5.53 9.98 -18.30
N GLY A 370 4.60 9.52 -17.46
CA GLY A 370 4.78 8.40 -16.55
C GLY A 370 5.58 8.75 -15.29
N THR A 371 5.80 7.76 -14.44
CA THR A 371 6.51 7.88 -13.16
C THR A 371 7.53 6.74 -13.03
N PRO A 372 8.75 6.99 -12.51
CA PRO A 372 9.72 5.93 -12.27
C PRO A 372 9.15 4.82 -11.37
N GLN A 373 8.89 3.67 -11.98
CA GLN A 373 8.21 2.55 -11.34
C GLN A 373 9.18 1.85 -10.37
N GLY A 374 9.08 2.16 -9.08
CA GLY A 374 10.04 1.73 -8.06
C GLY A 374 10.52 2.87 -7.14
N ALA A 375 10.33 4.13 -7.53
CA ALA A 375 10.51 5.28 -6.65
C ALA A 375 9.51 5.27 -5.49
N ILE A 376 9.95 5.69 -4.30
CA ILE A 376 9.25 5.48 -3.02
C ILE A 376 7.99 6.35 -2.88
N ILE A 377 7.99 7.52 -3.54
CA ILE A 377 6.84 8.44 -3.52
C ILE A 377 5.77 8.09 -4.58
N SER A 378 6.11 7.34 -5.63
CA SER A 378 5.19 6.99 -6.73
C SER A 378 3.89 6.31 -6.28
N PRO A 379 3.86 5.41 -5.28
CA PRO A 379 2.61 4.82 -4.77
C PRO A 379 1.65 5.83 -4.11
N LEU A 380 2.18 6.90 -3.50
CA LEU A 380 1.36 7.97 -2.93
C LEU A 380 0.82 8.87 -4.04
N LEU A 381 1.68 9.31 -4.96
CA LEU A 381 1.32 10.13 -6.11
C LEU A 381 0.26 9.44 -7.00
N ALA A 382 0.43 8.14 -7.26
CA ALA A 382 -0.56 7.28 -7.92
C ALA A 382 -1.94 7.34 -7.26
N ASN A 383 -1.99 7.30 -5.92
CA ASN A 383 -3.23 7.39 -5.17
C ASN A 383 -3.83 8.80 -5.18
N VAL A 384 -3.01 9.87 -5.16
CA VAL A 384 -3.47 11.26 -5.32
C VAL A 384 -4.11 11.45 -6.69
N TYR A 385 -3.46 10.99 -7.77
CA TYR A 385 -3.98 11.07 -9.13
C TYR A 385 -5.34 10.36 -9.28
N LEU A 386 -5.40 9.08 -8.90
CA LEU A 386 -6.63 8.29 -8.97
C LEU A 386 -7.70 8.76 -7.97
N HIS A 387 -7.35 9.49 -6.92
CA HIS A 387 -8.32 10.08 -6.01
C HIS A 387 -9.14 11.18 -6.69
N TYR A 388 -8.50 12.10 -7.42
CA TYR A 388 -9.19 13.19 -8.13
C TYR A 388 -9.81 12.74 -9.47
N VAL A 389 -9.13 11.88 -10.22
CA VAL A 389 -9.64 11.38 -11.52
C VAL A 389 -10.82 10.42 -11.34
N LEU A 390 -10.66 9.43 -10.44
CA LEU A 390 -11.58 8.29 -10.29
C LEU A 390 -12.38 8.31 -8.98
N ASP A 391 -11.73 8.34 -7.80
CA ASP A 391 -12.45 8.11 -6.52
C ASP A 391 -13.52 9.17 -6.25
N GLN A 392 -13.17 10.46 -6.33
CA GLN A 392 -14.12 11.56 -6.09
C GLN A 392 -15.24 11.58 -7.14
N TRP A 393 -14.87 11.42 -8.42
CA TRP A 393 -15.82 11.37 -9.53
C TRP A 393 -16.82 10.21 -9.38
N ALA A 394 -16.35 8.99 -9.13
CA ALA A 394 -17.21 7.82 -8.95
C ALA A 394 -18.03 7.90 -7.65
N HIS A 395 -17.52 8.54 -6.59
CA HIS A 395 -18.28 8.82 -5.37
C HIS A 395 -19.45 9.79 -5.61
N HIS A 396 -19.30 10.74 -6.54
CA HIS A 396 -20.39 11.61 -6.99
C HIS A 396 -21.33 10.83 -7.93
N TRP A 397 -20.79 10.22 -8.99
CA TRP A 397 -21.55 9.52 -10.03
C TRP A 397 -22.53 8.49 -9.47
N ARG A 398 -22.14 7.72 -8.45
CA ARG A 398 -23.01 6.71 -7.81
C ARG A 398 -24.29 7.27 -7.16
N ARG A 399 -24.45 8.60 -7.09
CA ARG A 399 -25.69 9.28 -6.67
C ARG A 399 -26.73 9.41 -7.80
N SER A 400 -26.32 9.30 -9.07
CA SER A 400 -27.23 9.24 -10.23
C SER A 400 -27.52 7.80 -10.69
N ALA A 401 -27.02 6.79 -9.98
CA ALA A 401 -27.33 5.39 -10.24
C ALA A 401 -28.75 5.05 -9.77
N SER A 402 -29.46 4.20 -10.51
CA SER A 402 -30.85 3.80 -10.20
C SER A 402 -30.98 2.83 -9.02
N GLY A 403 -29.87 2.23 -8.57
CA GLY A 403 -29.85 1.26 -7.47
C GLY A 403 -28.50 1.12 -6.79
N ASP A 404 -28.32 0.05 -6.01
CA ASP A 404 -27.09 -0.19 -5.24
C ASP A 404 -25.83 -0.21 -6.13
N VAL A 405 -24.86 0.66 -5.79
CA VAL A 405 -23.50 0.65 -6.33
C VAL A 405 -22.49 0.41 -5.20
N ILE A 406 -21.55 -0.51 -5.42
CA ILE A 406 -20.34 -0.68 -4.60
C ILE A 406 -19.10 -0.36 -5.45
N ILE A 407 -18.05 0.12 -4.78
CA ILE A 407 -16.75 0.45 -5.36
C ILE A 407 -15.69 -0.12 -4.42
N VAL A 408 -14.64 -0.76 -4.94
CA VAL A 408 -13.44 -1.16 -4.20
C VAL A 408 -12.23 -0.95 -5.10
N ARG A 409 -11.29 -0.08 -4.68
CA ARG A 409 -10.03 0.18 -5.39
C ARG A 409 -8.82 -0.25 -4.57
N TYR A 410 -7.88 -0.94 -5.21
CA TYR A 410 -6.58 -1.27 -4.66
C TYR A 410 -5.50 -0.87 -5.67
N ALA A 411 -4.96 0.35 -5.50
CA ALA A 411 -4.06 0.99 -6.46
C ALA A 411 -4.74 1.21 -7.83
N ASP A 412 -4.24 0.57 -8.87
CA ASP A 412 -4.68 0.56 -10.27
C ASP A 412 -5.72 -0.53 -10.59
N ASP A 413 -5.83 -1.55 -9.73
CA ASP A 413 -6.83 -2.63 -9.78
C ASP A 413 -8.13 -2.18 -9.07
N PHE A 414 -9.27 -2.14 -9.77
CA PHE A 414 -10.55 -1.76 -9.17
C PHE A 414 -11.76 -2.55 -9.68
N VAL A 415 -12.66 -2.84 -8.74
CA VAL A 415 -13.88 -3.61 -8.97
C VAL A 415 -15.09 -2.79 -8.51
N LEU A 416 -16.07 -2.63 -9.39
CA LEU A 416 -17.38 -2.08 -9.06
C LEU A 416 -18.46 -3.15 -9.14
N GLY A 417 -19.55 -2.95 -8.41
CA GLY A 417 -20.72 -3.81 -8.46
C GLY A 417 -22.01 -3.00 -8.49
N PHE A 418 -22.93 -3.35 -9.38
CA PHE A 418 -24.16 -2.61 -9.68
C PHE A 418 -25.39 -3.50 -9.52
N GLN A 419 -26.50 -2.89 -9.09
CA GLN A 419 -27.82 -3.54 -9.05
C GLN A 419 -28.40 -3.74 -10.45
N HIS A 420 -28.24 -2.76 -11.34
CA HIS A 420 -28.82 -2.72 -12.69
C HIS A 420 -27.75 -2.73 -13.78
N ARG A 421 -28.08 -3.36 -14.92
CA ARG A 421 -27.17 -3.49 -16.07
C ARG A 421 -26.87 -2.13 -16.72
N HIS A 422 -27.91 -1.33 -16.95
CA HIS A 422 -27.78 -0.03 -17.62
C HIS A 422 -26.91 0.95 -16.82
N ASP A 423 -26.92 0.91 -15.48
CA ASP A 423 -26.02 1.73 -14.66
C ASP A 423 -24.56 1.29 -14.86
N ALA A 424 -24.28 0.00 -14.97
CA ALA A 424 -22.93 -0.52 -15.19
C ALA A 424 -22.40 -0.19 -16.60
N GLU A 425 -23.27 -0.25 -17.62
CA GLU A 425 -22.95 0.10 -19.01
C GLU A 425 -22.74 1.61 -19.16
N ARG A 426 -23.61 2.44 -18.55
CA ARG A 426 -23.43 3.89 -18.48
C ARG A 426 -22.13 4.25 -17.76
N PHE A 427 -21.87 3.67 -16.59
CA PHE A 427 -20.62 3.90 -15.86
C PHE A 427 -19.38 3.54 -16.68
N LEU A 428 -19.39 2.43 -17.41
CA LEU A 428 -18.27 2.02 -18.26
C LEU A 428 -18.05 2.98 -19.44
N SER A 429 -19.12 3.56 -19.99
CA SER A 429 -19.02 4.60 -21.02
C SER A 429 -18.44 5.89 -20.43
N ASP A 430 -19.05 6.40 -19.35
CA ASP A 430 -18.65 7.65 -18.71
C ASP A 430 -17.22 7.57 -18.15
N LEU A 431 -16.80 6.41 -17.65
CA LEU A 431 -15.45 6.15 -17.12
C LEU A 431 -14.37 6.22 -18.22
N LYS A 432 -14.66 5.76 -19.45
CA LYS A 432 -13.69 5.86 -20.57
C LYS A 432 -13.42 7.33 -20.89
N ALA A 433 -14.48 8.07 -21.21
CA ALA A 433 -14.40 9.51 -21.47
C ALA A 433 -13.78 10.28 -20.30
N ARG A 434 -14.07 9.88 -19.05
CA ARG A 434 -13.47 10.47 -17.85
C ARG A 434 -11.98 10.18 -17.72
N LEU A 435 -11.49 9.01 -18.11
CA LEU A 435 -10.06 8.67 -18.02
C LEU A 435 -9.26 9.31 -19.17
N GLU A 436 -9.84 9.35 -20.37
CA GLU A 436 -9.24 9.95 -21.58
C GLU A 436 -8.93 11.45 -21.37
N GLN A 437 -9.78 12.17 -20.63
CA GLN A 437 -9.55 13.56 -20.18
C GLN A 437 -8.24 13.79 -19.39
N PHE A 438 -7.62 12.74 -18.85
CA PHE A 438 -6.38 12.78 -18.06
C PHE A 438 -5.31 11.82 -18.61
N GLY A 439 -5.35 11.50 -19.91
CA GLY A 439 -4.34 10.67 -20.57
C GLY A 439 -4.36 9.19 -20.17
N LEU A 440 -5.40 8.71 -19.47
CA LEU A 440 -5.52 7.33 -19.03
C LEU A 440 -6.49 6.54 -19.93
N ALA A 441 -6.25 5.24 -20.07
CA ALA A 441 -7.09 4.33 -20.84
C ALA A 441 -7.42 3.05 -20.05
N LEU A 442 -8.61 2.49 -20.24
CA LEU A 442 -8.98 1.18 -19.71
C LEU A 442 -8.38 0.06 -20.56
N HIS A 443 -7.82 -0.96 -19.92
CA HIS A 443 -7.22 -2.10 -20.61
C HIS A 443 -8.32 -2.97 -21.26
N PRO A 444 -8.44 -3.03 -22.60
CA PRO A 444 -9.60 -3.60 -23.26
C PRO A 444 -9.74 -5.11 -23.04
N GLY A 445 -8.62 -5.86 -23.07
CA GLY A 445 -8.61 -7.31 -22.83
C GLY A 445 -8.74 -7.77 -21.37
N LYS A 446 -8.95 -6.84 -20.41
CA LYS A 446 -9.12 -7.14 -18.97
C LYS A 446 -10.44 -6.60 -18.44
N THR A 447 -10.81 -5.40 -18.87
CA THR A 447 -12.01 -4.70 -18.44
C THR A 447 -13.26 -5.46 -18.91
N ARG A 448 -14.06 -5.98 -17.97
CA ARG A 448 -15.18 -6.89 -18.26
C ARG A 448 -16.38 -6.59 -17.38
N LEU A 449 -17.55 -6.50 -18.01
CA LEU A 449 -18.84 -6.44 -17.32
C LEU A 449 -19.43 -7.86 -17.23
N ILE A 450 -19.61 -8.36 -15.99
CA ILE A 450 -19.96 -9.75 -15.69
C ILE A 450 -21.26 -9.78 -14.88
N GLU A 451 -22.20 -10.66 -15.26
CA GLU A 451 -23.40 -10.93 -14.43
C GLU A 451 -22.99 -11.73 -13.18
N PHE A 452 -22.96 -11.06 -12.02
CA PHE A 452 -22.44 -11.61 -10.78
C PHE A 452 -23.27 -11.13 -9.58
N GLY A 453 -23.83 -12.08 -8.84
CA GLY A 453 -24.65 -11.76 -7.67
C GLY A 453 -25.54 -12.91 -7.22
N ARG A 454 -26.48 -12.60 -6.32
CA ARG A 454 -27.37 -13.59 -5.70
C ARG A 454 -28.21 -14.37 -6.71
N PHE A 455 -28.66 -13.69 -7.77
CA PHE A 455 -29.60 -14.23 -8.75
C PHE A 455 -28.95 -14.69 -10.06
N ALA A 456 -27.71 -14.27 -10.35
CA ALA A 456 -27.02 -14.53 -11.62
C ALA A 456 -27.07 -16.01 -12.05
N ALA A 457 -26.83 -16.96 -11.13
CA ALA A 457 -26.82 -18.39 -11.44
C ALA A 457 -28.20 -18.97 -11.79
N ASP A 458 -29.27 -18.39 -11.25
CA ASP A 458 -30.64 -18.83 -11.54
C ASP A 458 -31.23 -18.05 -12.73
N ASN A 459 -30.77 -16.81 -12.98
CA ASN A 459 -31.06 -16.03 -14.18
C ASN A 459 -30.45 -16.65 -15.44
N ARG A 460 -29.14 -16.95 -15.44
CA ARG A 460 -28.46 -17.60 -16.58
C ARG A 460 -29.14 -18.91 -16.97
N ARG A 461 -29.43 -19.77 -15.98
CA ARG A 461 -30.17 -21.02 -16.22
C ARG A 461 -31.54 -20.81 -16.87
N LYS A 462 -32.28 -19.73 -16.53
CA LYS A 462 -33.55 -19.39 -17.19
C LYS A 462 -33.38 -18.99 -18.66
N ARG A 463 -32.21 -18.47 -19.05
CA ARG A 463 -31.88 -18.07 -20.43
C ARG A 463 -31.13 -19.17 -21.21
N GLY A 464 -31.06 -20.39 -20.66
CA GLY A 464 -30.28 -21.50 -21.24
C GLY A 464 -28.76 -21.35 -21.10
N GLU A 465 -28.27 -20.28 -20.47
CA GLU A 465 -26.85 -19.99 -20.31
C GLU A 465 -26.18 -20.87 -19.25
N GLY A 466 -24.86 -21.01 -19.37
CA GLY A 466 -24.02 -21.72 -18.43
C GLY A 466 -23.90 -21.03 -17.05
N ARG A 467 -22.92 -21.49 -16.26
CA ARG A 467 -22.67 -20.89 -14.93
C ARG A 467 -22.24 -19.42 -15.07
N PRO A 468 -22.54 -18.55 -14.07
CA PRO A 468 -21.95 -17.23 -14.00
C PRO A 468 -20.44 -17.29 -14.06
N GLU A 469 -19.84 -16.33 -14.76
CA GLU A 469 -18.40 -16.19 -14.83
C GLU A 469 -17.79 -15.82 -13.47
N ALA A 470 -16.46 -15.92 -13.42
CA ALA A 470 -15.67 -15.55 -12.27
C ALA A 470 -14.67 -14.46 -12.68
N PHE A 471 -14.42 -13.52 -11.77
CA PHE A 471 -13.42 -12.47 -11.92
C PHE A 471 -12.28 -12.68 -10.93
N ASP A 472 -11.09 -12.20 -11.29
CA ASP A 472 -9.86 -12.41 -10.52
C ASP A 472 -9.42 -11.08 -9.90
N PHE A 473 -9.58 -10.92 -8.59
CA PHE A 473 -9.23 -9.68 -7.87
C PHE A 473 -8.18 -9.98 -6.79
N LEU A 474 -7.10 -9.19 -6.76
CA LEU A 474 -5.99 -9.32 -5.79
C LEU A 474 -5.40 -10.74 -5.65
N GLY A 475 -5.49 -11.56 -6.70
CA GLY A 475 -4.97 -12.93 -6.72
C GLY A 475 -5.92 -14.00 -6.18
N PHE A 476 -7.20 -13.68 -6.02
CA PHE A 476 -8.27 -14.65 -5.81
C PHE A 476 -9.33 -14.58 -6.91
N THR A 477 -9.66 -15.74 -7.47
CA THR A 477 -10.84 -15.95 -8.29
C THR A 477 -12.08 -15.93 -7.39
N HIS A 478 -12.99 -15.01 -7.68
CA HIS A 478 -14.28 -14.85 -6.99
C HIS A 478 -15.37 -15.51 -7.82
N CYS A 479 -16.07 -16.49 -7.25
CA CYS A 479 -17.17 -17.18 -7.95
C CYS A 479 -18.45 -17.27 -7.12
N CYS A 480 -19.58 -17.17 -7.80
CA CYS A 480 -20.92 -17.35 -7.23
C CYS A 480 -21.11 -18.82 -6.81
N ALA A 481 -21.37 -19.05 -5.51
CA ALA A 481 -21.59 -20.37 -4.93
C ALA A 481 -22.83 -20.40 -4.03
N LYS A 482 -23.26 -21.60 -3.64
CA LYS A 482 -24.30 -21.82 -2.62
C LYS A 482 -23.72 -22.67 -1.49
N THR A 483 -24.05 -22.33 -0.24
CA THR A 483 -23.54 -23.03 0.96
C THR A 483 -24.05 -24.48 1.03
N ARG A 484 -23.18 -25.44 1.38
CA ARG A 484 -23.51 -26.88 1.34
C ARG A 484 -24.72 -27.25 2.21
N ILE A 485 -24.87 -26.61 3.38
CA ILE A 485 -25.97 -26.89 4.32
C ILE A 485 -27.23 -26.09 3.95
N ARG A 486 -27.20 -24.76 4.09
CA ARG A 486 -28.40 -23.91 3.97
C ARG A 486 -28.75 -23.48 2.53
N LYS A 487 -28.01 -23.95 1.51
CA LYS A 487 -28.13 -23.57 0.07
C LYS A 487 -28.12 -22.04 -0.22
N ARG A 488 -27.79 -21.20 0.76
CA ARG A 488 -27.73 -19.73 0.66
C ARG A 488 -26.54 -19.28 -0.18
N PHE A 489 -26.72 -18.18 -0.94
CA PHE A 489 -25.67 -17.54 -1.73
C PHE A 489 -24.41 -17.22 -0.90
N HIS A 490 -23.25 -17.50 -1.48
CA HIS A 490 -21.94 -17.22 -0.91
C HIS A 490 -20.93 -16.98 -2.04
N ILE A 491 -19.94 -16.13 -1.78
CA ILE A 491 -18.86 -15.84 -2.74
C ILE A 491 -17.67 -16.68 -2.31
N GLN A 492 -17.34 -17.73 -3.07
CA GLN A 492 -16.15 -18.51 -2.80
C GLN A 492 -14.94 -17.80 -3.40
N ARG A 493 -13.87 -17.70 -2.61
CA ARG A 493 -12.55 -17.24 -3.04
C ARG A 493 -11.64 -18.45 -3.24
N ARG A 494 -10.98 -18.52 -4.39
CA ARG A 494 -9.96 -19.55 -4.71
C ARG A 494 -8.69 -18.85 -5.17
N THR A 495 -7.49 -19.37 -4.87
CA THR A 495 -6.27 -18.76 -5.45
C THR A 495 -6.29 -18.89 -6.98
N VAL A 496 -5.95 -17.80 -7.68
CA VAL A 496 -5.82 -17.79 -9.14
C VAL A 496 -4.86 -18.89 -9.61
N LYS A 497 -5.32 -19.71 -10.56
CA LYS A 497 -4.59 -20.91 -11.04
C LYS A 497 -3.16 -20.59 -11.50
N GLU A 498 -2.99 -19.44 -12.15
CA GLU A 498 -1.70 -18.99 -12.66
C GLU A 498 -0.73 -18.60 -11.54
N ARG A 499 -1.19 -17.88 -10.50
CA ARG A 499 -0.36 -17.56 -9.33
C ARG A 499 0.09 -18.83 -8.60
N LEU A 500 -0.80 -19.82 -8.46
CA LEU A 500 -0.46 -21.13 -7.89
C LEU A 500 0.60 -21.87 -8.74
N ARG A 501 0.42 -21.92 -10.06
CA ARG A 501 1.38 -22.53 -11.01
C ARG A 501 2.74 -21.83 -10.99
N ALA A 502 2.76 -20.50 -11.03
CA ALA A 502 3.99 -19.69 -11.01
C ALA A 502 4.76 -19.85 -9.69
N PHE A 503 4.05 -19.90 -8.55
CA PHE A 503 4.67 -20.17 -7.26
C PHE A 503 5.26 -21.59 -7.19
N LEU A 504 4.51 -22.61 -7.62
CA LEU A 504 5.03 -23.98 -7.72
C LEU A 504 6.25 -24.09 -8.65
N ALA A 505 6.26 -23.34 -9.77
CA ALA A 505 7.42 -23.26 -10.65
C ALA A 505 8.64 -22.61 -9.98
N LYS A 506 8.46 -21.47 -9.27
CA LYS A 506 9.53 -20.79 -8.51
C LYS A 506 10.09 -21.72 -7.42
N VAL A 507 9.24 -22.42 -6.66
CA VAL A 507 9.66 -23.42 -5.65
C VAL A 507 10.40 -24.60 -6.27
N LYS A 508 9.89 -25.18 -7.37
CA LYS A 508 10.49 -26.30 -8.11
C LYS A 508 11.85 -25.95 -8.72
N ALA A 509 12.02 -24.71 -9.19
CA ALA A 509 13.30 -24.21 -9.69
C ALA A 509 14.33 -24.04 -8.55
N THR A 510 13.93 -23.46 -7.42
CA THR A 510 14.82 -23.32 -6.26
C THR A 510 15.16 -24.67 -5.62
N LEU A 511 14.22 -25.62 -5.54
CA LEU A 511 14.48 -27.00 -5.11
C LEU A 511 15.50 -27.73 -5.99
N ARG A 512 15.56 -27.42 -7.29
CA ARG A 512 16.58 -27.98 -8.20
C ARG A 512 17.97 -27.37 -7.93
N LYS A 513 18.05 -26.06 -7.64
CA LYS A 513 19.31 -25.44 -7.22
C LYS A 513 19.77 -25.99 -5.87
N ARG A 514 18.82 -26.19 -4.94
CA ARG A 514 19.02 -26.72 -3.58
C ARG A 514 19.03 -28.26 -3.49
N MET A 515 19.47 -28.96 -4.53
CA MET A 515 19.38 -30.43 -4.60
C MET A 515 20.41 -31.16 -3.70
N HIS A 516 21.54 -30.49 -3.42
CA HIS A 516 22.66 -31.05 -2.65
C HIS A 516 22.70 -30.57 -1.18
N ASP A 517 21.97 -29.50 -0.86
CA ASP A 517 21.78 -28.94 0.48
C ASP A 517 21.33 -29.98 1.53
N PRO A 518 21.64 -29.80 2.82
CA PRO A 518 21.10 -30.65 3.90
C PRO A 518 19.56 -30.66 3.96
N ILE A 519 18.97 -31.81 4.29
CA ILE A 519 17.51 -31.99 4.38
C ILE A 519 16.88 -31.04 5.39
N ILE A 520 17.59 -30.70 6.47
CA ILE A 520 17.16 -29.77 7.52
C ILE A 520 17.05 -28.34 6.98
N GLU A 521 18.03 -27.89 6.19
CA GLU A 521 18.02 -26.55 5.59
C GLU A 521 16.91 -26.41 4.55
N VAL A 522 16.77 -27.40 3.65
CA VAL A 522 15.69 -27.42 2.65
C VAL A 522 14.32 -27.48 3.36
N GLY A 523 14.20 -28.24 4.44
CA GLY A 523 13.00 -28.29 5.28
C GLY A 523 12.64 -26.95 5.92
N SER A 524 13.61 -26.30 6.58
CA SER A 524 13.46 -24.96 7.18
C SER A 524 13.13 -23.88 6.14
N TRP A 525 13.76 -23.95 4.95
CA TRP A 525 13.45 -23.05 3.83
C TRP A 525 12.03 -23.28 3.29
N LEU A 526 11.65 -24.54 3.04
CA LEU A 526 10.28 -24.90 2.61
C LEU A 526 9.22 -24.49 3.63
N GLN A 527 9.47 -24.69 4.93
CA GLN A 527 8.56 -24.30 6.00
C GLN A 527 8.28 -22.78 5.95
N ARG A 528 9.35 -21.96 5.84
CA ARG A 528 9.24 -20.50 5.72
C ARG A 528 8.50 -20.07 4.44
N VAL A 529 8.82 -20.69 3.31
CA VAL A 529 8.21 -20.37 2.00
C VAL A 529 6.71 -20.75 1.96
N VAL A 530 6.34 -21.92 2.46
CA VAL A 530 4.94 -22.37 2.51
C VAL A 530 4.14 -21.57 3.54
N LEU A 531 4.71 -21.26 4.70
CA LEU A 531 4.06 -20.39 5.68
C LEU A 531 3.84 -18.97 5.13
N GLY A 532 4.81 -18.42 4.38
CA GLY A 532 4.66 -17.14 3.69
C GLY A 532 3.52 -17.14 2.68
N TYR A 533 3.36 -18.22 1.90
CA TYR A 533 2.21 -18.39 0.99
C TYR A 533 0.88 -18.52 1.75
N TYR A 534 0.84 -19.29 2.83
CA TYR A 534 -0.36 -19.44 3.67
C TYR A 534 -0.78 -18.11 4.32
N ARG A 535 0.15 -17.29 4.81
CA ARG A 535 -0.13 -15.96 5.39
C ARG A 535 -0.97 -15.05 4.47
N TYR A 536 -0.96 -15.28 3.16
CA TYR A 536 -1.86 -14.61 2.21
C TYR A 536 -3.00 -15.52 1.74
N HIS A 537 -2.71 -16.71 1.22
CA HIS A 537 -3.72 -17.53 0.56
C HIS A 537 -4.58 -18.43 1.48
N ALA A 538 -4.32 -18.49 2.79
CA ALA A 538 -5.09 -19.27 3.76
C ALA A 538 -6.42 -18.61 4.18
N VAL A 539 -7.22 -18.24 3.20
CA VAL A 539 -8.58 -17.70 3.38
C VAL A 539 -9.61 -18.82 3.51
N SER A 540 -10.69 -18.50 4.24
CA SER A 540 -11.94 -19.26 4.25
C SER A 540 -12.39 -19.65 2.82
N GLY A 541 -12.61 -20.96 2.60
CA GLY A 541 -13.06 -21.53 1.32
C GLY A 541 -11.96 -21.96 0.33
N ASN A 542 -10.67 -21.72 0.61
CA ASN A 542 -9.55 -22.03 -0.30
C ASN A 542 -8.74 -23.29 0.06
N SER A 543 -9.15 -24.04 1.10
CA SER A 543 -8.38 -25.18 1.67
C SER A 543 -7.99 -26.27 0.68
N TYR A 544 -8.78 -26.51 -0.37
CA TYR A 544 -8.46 -27.46 -1.43
C TYR A 544 -7.15 -27.10 -2.15
N ALA A 545 -7.03 -25.87 -2.66
CA ALA A 545 -5.84 -25.42 -3.40
C ALA A 545 -4.57 -25.41 -2.54
N LEU A 546 -4.71 -25.18 -1.23
CA LEU A 546 -3.60 -25.22 -0.28
C LEU A 546 -3.13 -26.65 0.02
N ASN A 547 -4.06 -27.61 0.04
CA ASN A 547 -3.70 -29.03 0.15
C ASN A 547 -3.05 -29.54 -1.15
N THR A 548 -3.54 -29.13 -2.33
CA THR A 548 -2.87 -29.41 -3.61
C THR A 548 -1.45 -28.83 -3.63
N LEU A 549 -1.27 -27.57 -3.21
CA LEU A 549 0.06 -26.95 -3.07
C LEU A 549 0.99 -27.80 -2.18
N ARG A 550 0.50 -28.20 -0.99
CA ARG A 550 1.26 -29.01 -0.02
C ARG A 550 1.68 -30.35 -0.61
N GLN A 551 0.79 -31.02 -1.32
CA GLN A 551 1.06 -32.29 -2.00
C GLN A 551 2.09 -32.13 -3.12
N GLU A 552 1.90 -31.14 -4.01
CA GLU A 552 2.83 -30.82 -5.10
C GLU A 552 4.25 -30.53 -4.59
N ILE A 553 4.40 -29.69 -3.57
CA ILE A 553 5.72 -29.36 -2.99
C ILE A 553 6.39 -30.59 -2.39
N ALA A 554 5.62 -31.44 -1.67
CA ALA A 554 6.15 -32.70 -1.14
C ALA A 554 6.61 -33.64 -2.28
N TRP A 555 5.83 -33.78 -3.36
CA TRP A 555 6.21 -34.56 -4.53
C TRP A 555 7.45 -34.01 -5.24
N TYR A 556 7.58 -32.68 -5.40
CA TYR A 556 8.79 -32.09 -5.97
C TYR A 556 10.03 -32.31 -5.11
N TRP A 557 9.91 -32.17 -3.78
CA TRP A 557 11.03 -32.40 -2.87
C TRP A 557 11.48 -33.86 -2.88
N LEU A 558 10.55 -34.82 -2.81
CA LEU A 558 10.86 -36.24 -2.97
C LEU A 558 11.50 -36.55 -4.32
N LYS A 559 11.03 -35.92 -5.40
CA LYS A 559 11.60 -36.09 -6.75
C LYS A 559 13.03 -35.54 -6.86
N MET A 560 13.43 -34.54 -6.08
CA MET A 560 14.82 -34.08 -6.00
C MET A 560 15.68 -35.00 -5.14
N LEU A 561 15.19 -35.44 -3.97
CA LEU A 561 15.92 -36.39 -3.10
C LEU A 561 16.19 -37.73 -3.82
N ARG A 562 15.21 -38.23 -4.60
CA ARG A 562 15.37 -39.39 -5.49
C ARG A 562 16.32 -39.20 -6.69
N ARG A 563 16.73 -37.96 -6.99
CA ARG A 563 17.73 -37.64 -8.02
C ARG A 563 19.13 -37.48 -7.44
N ARG A 564 19.24 -37.07 -6.17
CA ARG A 564 20.50 -36.98 -5.43
C ARG A 564 21.10 -38.35 -5.13
N GLY A 565 20.28 -39.33 -4.71
CA GLY A 565 20.75 -40.65 -4.29
C GLY A 565 20.74 -41.68 -5.42
N GLN A 566 21.92 -42.18 -5.82
CA GLN A 566 22.04 -43.27 -6.79
C GLN A 566 21.73 -44.66 -6.19
N LYS A 567 22.21 -44.95 -4.97
CA LYS A 567 22.17 -46.31 -4.38
C LYS A 567 20.90 -46.68 -3.59
N GLN A 568 20.15 -45.72 -3.04
CA GLN A 568 18.87 -45.97 -2.35
C GLN A 568 17.78 -44.98 -2.78
N ARG A 569 16.66 -45.51 -3.29
CA ARG A 569 15.50 -44.71 -3.71
C ARG A 569 14.56 -44.47 -2.54
N MET A 570 14.62 -43.27 -1.94
CA MET A 570 13.73 -42.86 -0.84
C MET A 570 12.24 -43.13 -1.15
N ASN A 571 11.58 -43.94 -0.32
CA ASN A 571 10.16 -44.29 -0.47
C ASN A 571 9.26 -43.26 0.26
N TRP A 572 7.94 -43.29 -0.01
CA TRP A 572 7.00 -42.34 0.60
C TRP A 572 6.78 -42.59 2.11
N LYS A 573 6.87 -43.84 2.59
CA LYS A 573 6.74 -44.17 4.03
C LYS A 573 7.84 -43.47 4.84
N THR A 574 9.10 -43.57 4.41
CA THR A 574 10.27 -42.91 5.05
C THR A 574 10.24 -41.38 4.91
N PHE A 575 9.70 -40.85 3.80
CA PHE A 575 9.64 -39.41 3.57
C PHE A 575 8.44 -38.71 4.27
N SER A 576 7.35 -39.42 4.53
CA SER A 576 6.13 -38.87 5.15
C SER A 576 6.38 -38.18 6.51
N PRO A 577 7.18 -38.72 7.45
CA PRO A 577 7.59 -38.00 8.66
C PRO A 577 8.31 -36.67 8.39
N ILE A 578 9.18 -36.61 7.38
CA ILE A 578 9.93 -35.40 7.00
C ILE A 578 8.95 -34.33 6.47
N VAL A 579 7.99 -34.73 5.65
CA VAL A 579 6.89 -33.86 5.15
C VAL A 579 5.99 -33.38 6.30
N LYS A 580 5.67 -34.24 7.27
CA LYS A 580 4.90 -33.87 8.48
C LYS A 580 5.65 -32.85 9.34
N ARG A 581 6.96 -33.01 9.53
CA ARG A 581 7.82 -32.11 10.33
C ARG A 581 7.98 -30.73 9.71
N TRP A 582 8.24 -30.65 8.39
CA TRP A 582 8.66 -29.40 7.74
C TRP A 582 7.59 -28.70 6.90
N ILE A 583 6.64 -29.41 6.29
CA ILE A 583 5.64 -28.79 5.40
C ILE A 583 4.30 -28.66 6.14
N PRO A 584 3.93 -27.46 6.64
CA PRO A 584 2.78 -27.29 7.52
C PRO A 584 1.47 -27.67 6.82
N VAL A 585 0.56 -28.27 7.58
CA VAL A 585 -0.83 -28.51 7.16
C VAL A 585 -1.55 -27.16 7.04
N PRO A 586 -2.31 -26.89 5.96
CA PRO A 586 -2.99 -25.61 5.80
C PRO A 586 -4.13 -25.46 6.82
N LYS A 587 -3.95 -24.53 7.76
CA LYS A 587 -5.01 -24.00 8.63
C LYS A 587 -5.51 -22.68 8.04
N VAL A 588 -6.80 -22.35 8.23
CA VAL A 588 -7.34 -21.04 7.84
C VAL A 588 -6.70 -19.96 8.72
N MET A 589 -6.00 -19.00 8.12
CA MET A 589 -5.36 -17.88 8.81
C MET A 589 -6.18 -16.58 8.71
N HIS A 590 -7.09 -16.50 7.73
CA HIS A 590 -8.04 -15.41 7.57
C HIS A 590 -9.48 -15.94 7.75
N PRO A 591 -10.19 -15.54 8.83
CA PRO A 591 -11.61 -15.87 9.09
C PRO A 591 -12.58 -15.44 7.97
N TYR A 592 -13.89 -15.52 8.19
CA TYR A 592 -14.84 -15.09 7.16
C TYR A 592 -14.85 -13.57 6.99
N PRO A 593 -15.12 -13.06 5.76
CA PRO A 593 -15.08 -11.64 5.47
C PRO A 593 -15.91 -10.75 6.40
N ASN A 594 -17.09 -11.22 6.78
CA ASN A 594 -17.98 -10.52 7.71
C ASN A 594 -17.37 -10.37 9.11
N GLU A 595 -16.71 -11.39 9.65
CA GLU A 595 -16.06 -11.32 10.98
C GLU A 595 -14.94 -10.28 10.98
N ARG A 596 -14.03 -10.37 10.01
CA ARG A 596 -12.91 -9.43 9.87
C ARG A 596 -13.35 -8.00 9.57
N PHE A 597 -14.35 -7.82 8.71
CA PHE A 597 -14.87 -6.50 8.34
C PHE A 597 -15.56 -5.83 9.52
N TYR A 598 -16.50 -6.50 10.21
CA TYR A 598 -17.20 -5.90 11.35
C TYR A 598 -16.31 -5.73 12.58
N ALA A 599 -15.22 -6.50 12.73
CA ALA A 599 -14.21 -6.26 13.77
C ALA A 599 -13.37 -4.97 13.53
N LYS A 600 -13.19 -4.55 12.26
CA LYS A 600 -12.56 -3.26 11.90
C LYS A 600 -13.56 -2.11 11.79
N HIS A 601 -14.81 -2.42 11.48
CA HIS A 601 -15.91 -1.49 11.28
C HIS A 601 -17.12 -1.95 12.09
N PRO A 602 -17.11 -1.74 13.42
CA PRO A 602 -18.30 -1.93 14.25
C PRO A 602 -19.44 -1.03 13.74
N ARG A 603 -20.66 -1.43 14.06
CA ARG A 603 -21.90 -0.74 13.66
C ARG A 603 -22.34 0.28 14.70
#